data_AF-A0A2H6EDM1-F1
#
_entry.id   AF-A0A2H6EDM1-F1
#
_cell.length_a   1.000
_cell.length_b   1.000
_cell.length_c   1.000
_cell.angle_alpha   90.00
_cell.angle_beta   90.00
_cell.angle_gamma   90.00
#
_symmetry.space_group_name_H-M   'P 1'
#
loop_
_entity.id
_entity.type
_entity.pdbx_description
1 polymer ?
#
loop_
_entity_poly.entity_id
_entity_poly.type
_entity_poly.pdbx_seq_one_letter_code
_entity_poly.pdbx_strand_id
1 'polypeptide(L)'
;MAQMDEKKTAQLFMQLVIQNQQMAMIALGKIKNPVTDKTDKNIEFAKLSIDILDMLLIKTKGNLLEYEEKFLTETLNQLKITYAQEVDKTGSETTGGENKE
;
A
#
# COMPACT_ATOMS: atom_id res chain seq x y z
N MET A 1 -20.38 6.99 24.72
CA MET A 1 -19.50 6.48 23.65
C MET A 1 -18.07 6.81 24.08
N ALA A 2 -17.16 5.84 24.06
CA ALA A 2 -15.79 6.07 24.51
C ALA A 2 -15.13 7.10 23.58
N GLN A 3 -14.82 8.27 24.13
CA GLN A 3 -14.09 9.32 23.42
C GLN A 3 -12.65 8.83 23.29
N MET A 4 -12.21 8.47 22.07
CA MET A 4 -10.81 8.14 21.82
C MET A 4 -9.97 9.40 21.97
N ASP A 5 -8.90 9.33 22.74
CA ASP A 5 -7.88 10.38 22.84
C ASP A 5 -7.33 10.71 21.43
N GLU A 6 -7.16 12.00 21.13
CA GLU A 6 -6.62 12.52 19.87
C GLU A 6 -5.27 11.88 19.54
N LYS A 7 -4.39 11.74 20.54
CA LYS A 7 -3.09 11.09 20.36
C LYS A 7 -3.24 9.64 19.92
N LYS A 8 -4.18 8.91 20.52
CA LYS A 8 -4.43 7.50 20.17
C LYS A 8 -5.02 7.39 18.77
N THR A 9 -5.94 8.28 18.41
CA THR A 9 -6.54 8.34 17.06
C THR A 9 -5.45 8.55 16.01
N ALA A 10 -4.54 9.49 16.27
CA ALA A 10 -3.46 9.81 15.35
C ALA A 10 -2.46 8.64 15.18
N GLN A 11 -2.12 7.96 16.28
CA GLN A 11 -1.31 6.74 16.22
C GLN A 11 -1.98 5.62 15.42
N LEU A 12 -3.29 5.42 15.60
CA LEU A 12 -4.06 4.42 14.86
C LEU A 12 -4.16 4.75 13.37
N PHE A 13 -4.33 6.03 13.02
CA PHE A 13 -4.33 6.48 11.64
C PHE A 13 -2.99 6.18 10.96
N MET A 14 -1.88 6.54 11.60
CA MET A 14 -0.53 6.23 11.10
C MET A 14 -0.33 4.72 10.90
N GLN A 15 -0.78 3.91 11.88
CA GLN A 15 -0.69 2.46 11.79
C GLN A 15 -1.51 1.87 10.63
N LEU A 16 -2.68 2.44 10.34
CA LEU A 16 -3.52 2.06 9.21
C LEU A 16 -2.83 2.36 7.87
N VAL A 17 -2.19 3.52 7.74
CA VAL A 17 -1.42 3.90 6.54
C VAL A 17 -0.26 2.93 6.33
N ILE A 18 0.50 2.62 7.40
CA ILE A 18 1.63 1.68 7.35
C ILE A 18 1.17 0.27 6.93
N GLN A 19 0.05 -0.22 7.46
CA GLN A 19 -0.46 -1.54 7.09
C GLN A 19 -0.83 -1.63 5.61
N ASN A 20 -1.54 -0.62 5.10
CA ASN A 20 -1.89 -0.59 3.67
C ASN A 20 -0.65 -0.42 2.78
N GLN A 21 0.35 0.35 3.21
CA GLN A 21 1.65 0.44 2.53
C GLN A 21 2.34 -0.92 2.45
N GLN A 22 2.40 -1.65 3.57
CA GLN A 22 3.00 -2.99 3.60
C GLN A 22 2.25 -3.96 2.69
N MET A 23 0.92 -3.95 2.70
CA MET A 23 0.10 -4.77 1.80
C MET A 23 0.40 -4.47 0.33
N ALA A 24 0.48 -3.19 -0.04
CA ALA A 24 0.88 -2.79 -1.39
C ALA A 24 2.28 -3.30 -1.76
N MET A 25 3.25 -3.16 -0.86
CA MET A 25 4.64 -3.58 -1.10
C MET A 25 4.80 -5.10 -1.22
N ILE A 26 4.07 -5.88 -0.41
CA ILE A 26 4.01 -7.35 -0.54
C ILE A 26 3.39 -7.71 -1.89
N ALA A 27 2.27 -7.09 -2.24
CA ALA A 27 1.57 -7.33 -3.51
C ALA A 27 2.42 -6.93 -4.74
N LEU A 28 3.27 -5.91 -4.61
CA LEU A 28 4.25 -5.55 -5.63
C LEU A 28 5.43 -6.52 -5.73
N GLY A 29 5.51 -7.53 -4.86
CA GLY A 29 6.64 -8.46 -4.78
C GLY A 29 7.93 -7.82 -4.24
N LYS A 30 7.84 -6.64 -3.61
CA LYS A 30 9.00 -5.93 -3.02
C LYS A 30 9.37 -6.47 -1.65
N ILE A 31 8.41 -7.08 -0.97
CA ILE A 31 8.57 -7.67 0.36
C ILE A 31 8.05 -9.10 0.28
N LYS A 32 8.79 -10.04 0.86
CA LYS A 32 8.35 -11.43 1.01
C LYS A 32 7.09 -11.47 1.88
N ASN A 33 6.10 -12.26 1.49
CA ASN A 33 4.93 -12.45 2.33
C ASN A 33 5.37 -13.18 3.63
N PRO A 34 5.21 -12.57 4.82
CA PRO A 34 5.71 -13.16 6.07
C PRO A 34 4.95 -14.41 6.50
N VAL A 35 3.79 -14.69 5.90
CA VAL A 35 2.96 -15.86 6.21
C VAL A 35 3.30 -17.03 5.29
N THR A 36 3.43 -16.78 3.98
CA THR A 36 3.66 -17.85 3.00
C THR A 36 5.13 -18.06 2.66
N ASP A 37 6.00 -17.15 3.08
CA ASP A 37 7.42 -17.06 2.71
C ASP A 37 7.66 -16.99 1.18
N LYS A 38 6.63 -16.61 0.42
CA LYS A 38 6.67 -16.46 -1.03
C LYS A 38 6.65 -14.99 -1.44
N THR A 39 7.28 -14.72 -2.58
CA THR A 39 7.20 -13.43 -3.26
C THR A 39 6.17 -13.55 -4.39
N ASP A 40 4.89 -13.49 -4.02
CA ASP A 40 3.80 -13.58 -4.99
C ASP A 40 3.41 -12.15 -5.43
N LYS A 41 3.72 -11.81 -6.67
CA LYS A 41 3.39 -10.50 -7.25
C LYS A 41 1.93 -10.49 -7.72
N ASN A 42 1.11 -9.65 -7.10
CA ASN A 42 -0.27 -9.40 -7.45
C ASN A 42 -0.48 -7.89 -7.66
N ILE A 43 -0.33 -7.45 -8.91
CA ILE A 43 -0.47 -6.05 -9.31
C ILE A 43 -1.87 -5.51 -9.02
N GLU A 44 -2.93 -6.31 -9.20
CA GLU A 44 -4.30 -5.85 -8.92
C GLU A 44 -4.50 -5.56 -7.43
N PHE A 45 -3.98 -6.41 -6.56
CA PHE A 45 -4.05 -6.21 -5.11
C PHE A 45 -3.18 -5.04 -4.63
N ALA A 46 -2.04 -4.81 -5.28
CA ALA A 46 -1.23 -3.61 -5.06
C ALA A 46 -2.01 -2.34 -5.41
N LYS A 47 -2.67 -2.33 -6.58
CA LYS A 47 -3.51 -1.22 -7.02
C LYS A 47 -4.63 -0.93 -6.03
N LEU A 48 -5.35 -1.96 -5.58
CA LEU A 48 -6.42 -1.82 -4.59
C LEU A 48 -5.93 -1.14 -3.30
N SER A 49 -4.76 -1.55 -2.80
CA SER A 49 -4.17 -0.97 -1.59
C SER A 49 -3.80 0.52 -1.78
N ILE A 50 -3.30 0.87 -2.97
CA ILE A 50 -3.00 2.26 -3.36
C ILE A 50 -4.29 3.09 -3.46
N ASP A 51 -5.34 2.54 -4.08
CA ASP A 51 -6.62 3.21 -4.24
C ASP A 51 -7.31 3.45 -2.88
N ILE A 52 -7.14 2.54 -1.91
CA ILE A 52 -7.59 2.75 -0.53
C ILE A 52 -6.86 3.93 0.12
N LEU A 53 -5.52 4.00 -0.01
CA LEU A 53 -4.74 5.12 0.52
C LEU A 53 -5.11 6.47 -0.15
N ASP A 54 -5.36 6.47 -1.46
CA ASP A 54 -5.82 7.64 -2.21
C ASP A 54 -7.20 8.10 -1.73
N MET A 55 -8.12 7.14 -1.54
CA MET A 55 -9.45 7.41 -0.98
C MET A 55 -9.36 7.99 0.44
N LEU A 56 -8.47 7.44 1.30
CA LEU A 56 -8.25 7.96 2.64
C LEU A 56 -7.83 9.42 2.59
N LEU A 57 -6.85 9.79 1.75
CA LEU A 57 -6.39 11.17 1.61
C LEU A 57 -7.53 12.13 1.23
N ILE A 58 -8.42 11.71 0.32
CA ILE A 58 -9.58 12.50 -0.10
C ILE A 58 -10.62 12.62 1.02
N LYS A 59 -10.95 11.51 1.68
CA LYS A 59 -12.02 11.45 2.68
C LYS A 59 -11.65 12.06 4.02
N THR A 60 -10.36 12.11 4.36
CA THR A 60 -9.87 12.68 5.63
C THR A 60 -9.31 14.09 5.48
N LYS A 61 -9.34 14.67 4.28
CA LYS A 61 -8.88 16.03 4.02
C LYS A 61 -9.50 17.05 5.00
N GLY A 62 -8.65 17.86 5.62
CA GLY A 62 -9.06 18.84 6.63
C GLY A 62 -9.27 18.28 8.04
N ASN A 63 -9.17 16.95 8.22
CA ASN A 63 -9.24 16.28 9.52
C ASN A 63 -7.90 15.68 9.97
N LEU A 64 -6.85 15.80 9.15
CA LEU A 64 -5.52 15.29 9.44
C LEU A 64 -4.64 16.36 10.08
N LEU A 65 -3.76 15.94 10.99
CA LEU A 65 -2.63 16.73 11.43
C LEU A 65 -1.61 16.84 10.28
N GLU A 66 -0.81 17.91 10.27
CA GLU A 66 0.14 18.19 9.18
C GLU A 66 1.10 17.02 8.91
N TYR A 67 1.58 16.36 9.98
CA TYR A 67 2.49 15.22 9.83
C TYR A 67 1.79 13.98 9.27
N GLU A 68 0.49 13.79 9.54
CA GLU A 68 -0.29 12.66 9.06
C GLU A 68 -0.58 12.82 7.56
N GLU A 69 -1.00 14.02 7.15
CA GLU A 69 -1.23 14.35 5.75
C GLU A 69 0.06 14.21 4.93
N LYS A 70 1.18 14.74 5.46
CA LYS A 70 2.49 14.61 4.83
C LYS A 70 2.89 13.14 4.68
N PHE A 71 2.80 12.35 5.75
CA PHE A 71 3.17 10.95 5.72
C PHE A 71 2.31 10.14 4.73
N LEU A 72 0.99 10.34 4.73
CA LEU A 72 0.09 9.68 3.79
C LEU A 72 0.42 10.06 2.34
N THR A 73 0.64 11.35 2.08
CA THR A 73 0.94 11.85 0.74
C THR A 73 2.27 11.30 0.21
N GLU A 74 3.33 11.32 1.03
CA GLU A 74 4.64 10.78 0.67
C GLU A 74 4.57 9.27 0.40
N THR A 75 3.90 8.53 1.28
CA THR A 75 3.67 7.08 1.14
C THR A 75 2.94 6.76 -0.18
N LEU A 76 1.84 7.48 -0.45
CA LEU A 76 1.04 7.29 -1.65
C LEU A 76 1.84 7.60 -2.93
N ASN A 77 2.61 8.69 -2.94
CA ASN A 77 3.45 9.06 -4.07
C ASN A 77 4.52 7.99 -4.36
N GLN A 78 5.21 7.51 -3.32
CA GLN A 78 6.21 6.46 -3.45
C GLN A 78 5.61 5.16 -4.00
N LEU A 79 4.44 4.76 -3.50
CA LEU A 79 3.75 3.57 -3.97
C LEU A 79 3.29 3.70 -5.42
N LYS A 80 2.75 4.85 -5.84
CA LYS A 80 2.34 5.09 -7.23
C LYS A 80 3.50 5.00 -8.21
N ILE A 81 4.66 5.58 -7.87
CA ILE A 81 5.89 5.47 -8.66
C ILE A 81 6.33 4.00 -8.75
N THR A 82 6.38 3.32 -7.62
CA THR A 82 6.80 1.90 -7.56
C THR A 82 5.85 1.02 -8.36
N TYR A 83 4.54 1.25 -8.26
CA TYR A 83 3.52 0.53 -9.00
C TYR A 83 3.67 0.72 -10.51
N ALA A 84 3.83 1.96 -10.98
CA ALA A 84 4.02 2.24 -12.41
C ALA A 84 5.24 1.50 -12.97
N GLN A 85 6.38 1.57 -12.26
CA GLN A 85 7.60 0.84 -12.64
C GLN A 85 7.41 -0.68 -12.70
N GLU A 86 6.57 -1.24 -11.83
CA GLU A 86 6.33 -2.68 -11.78
C GLU A 86 5.29 -3.16 -12.80
N VAL A 87 4.30 -2.33 -13.14
CA VAL A 87 3.34 -2.56 -14.23
C VAL A 87 4.06 -2.59 -15.57
N ASP A 88 4.95 -1.63 -15.80
CA ASP A 88 5.75 -1.55 -17.04
C ASP A 88 6.61 -2.80 -17.25
N LYS A 89 7.10 -3.41 -16.15
CA LYS A 89 7.86 -4.67 -16.19
C LYS A 89 6.97 -5.90 -16.44
N THR A 90 5.78 -5.96 -15.85
CA THR A 90 4.86 -7.11 -16.07
C THR A 90 4.42 -7.25 -17.53
N GLY A 91 4.39 -6.14 -18.28
CA GLY A 91 4.17 -6.17 -19.73
C GLY A 91 5.24 -6.93 -20.52
N SER A 92 6.42 -7.17 -19.95
CA SER A 92 7.52 -7.90 -20.59
C SER A 92 7.74 -9.33 -20.06
N GLU A 93 7.01 -9.78 -19.04
CA GLU A 93 7.26 -11.06 -18.34
C GLU A 93 6.18 -12.14 -18.57
N THR A 94 5.20 -11.91 -19.45
CA THR A 94 4.22 -12.96 -19.83
C THR A 94 4.77 -13.91 -20.91
N THR A 95 5.95 -14.48 -20.70
CA THR A 95 6.43 -15.70 -21.39
C THR A 95 7.42 -16.42 -20.48
N GLY A 96 6.98 -17.49 -19.84
CA GLY A 96 7.88 -18.44 -19.17
C GLY A 96 7.37 -18.91 -17.82
N GLY A 97 6.57 -19.97 -17.80
CA GLY A 97 6.14 -20.57 -16.54
C GLY A 97 5.08 -21.66 -16.59
N GLU A 98 4.66 -22.17 -17.75
CA GLU A 98 4.19 -23.55 -17.81
C GLU A 98 5.42 -24.45 -17.86
N ASN A 99 5.70 -25.18 -16.78
CA ASN A 99 6.25 -26.52 -16.96
C ASN A 99 5.69 -27.46 -15.91
N LYS A 100 5.02 -28.49 -16.45
CA LYS A 100 4.60 -29.72 -15.80
C LYS A 100 5.83 -30.50 -15.33
N GLU A 101 5.76 -31.10 -14.14
CA GLU A 101 5.94 -32.56 -13.92
C GLU A 101 5.48 -32.94 -12.51
#